data_AF-A0A5C1Q5F5-F1
#
_entry.id   AF-A0A5C1Q5F5-F1
#
_cell.length_a   1.000
_cell.length_b   1.000
_cell.length_c   1.000
_cell.angle_alpha   90.00
_cell.angle_beta   90.00
_cell.angle_gamma   90.00
#
_symmetry.space_group_name_H-M   'P 1'
#
loop_
_entity.id
_entity.type
_entity.pdbx_description
1 polymer ?
#
loop_
_entity_poly.entity_id
_entity_poly.type
_entity_poly.pdbx_seq_one_letter_code
_entity_poly.pdbx_strand_id
1 'polypeptide(L)'
;METSRVYTKNIGKVYKKNYDKDLSSFKNEFEPIFIECCKVLPADISSEIFARFVTYSDREFKDALYNLTNLLELFEENYDVENDPFTKEEWEYIKLVINDSTDEFGLDLVKYMMQVMLDLGLI
;
A
#
# COMPACT_ATOMS: atom_id res chain seq x y z
N MET A 1 6.66 15.81 3.90
CA MET A 1 6.73 14.76 4.95
C MET A 1 6.21 13.52 4.27
N GLU A 2 7.08 12.54 4.02
CA GLU A 2 6.76 11.30 3.29
C GLU A 2 5.52 10.62 3.89
N THR A 3 4.55 10.30 3.04
CA THR A 3 3.27 9.69 3.43
C THR A 3 3.49 8.34 4.09
N SER A 4 4.46 7.56 3.59
CA SER A 4 4.85 6.26 4.15
C SER A 4 5.26 6.35 5.64
N ARG A 5 5.98 7.43 6.02
CA ARG A 5 6.37 7.71 7.42
C ARG A 5 5.17 8.11 8.28
N VAL A 6 4.24 8.91 7.75
CA VAL A 6 3.01 9.31 8.46
C VAL A 6 2.14 8.09 8.73
N TYR A 7 1.95 7.25 7.71
CA TYR A 7 1.22 6.00 7.79
C TYR A 7 1.82 5.08 8.87
N THR A 8 3.13 4.80 8.79
CA THR A 8 3.87 3.97 9.76
C THR A 8 3.72 4.49 11.20
N LYS A 9 3.81 5.82 11.38
CA LYS A 9 3.62 6.45 12.69
C LYS A 9 2.19 6.25 13.21
N ASN A 10 1.18 6.38 12.36
CA ASN A 10 -0.22 6.28 12.75
C ASN A 10 -0.64 4.84 13.07
N ILE A 11 -0.22 3.84 12.28
CA ILE A 11 -0.45 2.43 12.63
C ILE A 11 0.22 2.08 13.98
N GLY A 12 1.42 2.62 14.23
CA GLY A 12 2.12 2.46 15.51
C GLY A 12 1.35 3.05 16.70
N LYS A 13 0.63 4.17 16.50
CA LYS A 13 -0.26 4.74 17.53
C LYS A 13 -1.45 3.83 17.82
N VAL A 14 -2.06 3.24 16.79
CA VAL A 14 -3.20 2.30 16.96
C VAL A 14 -2.76 1.09 17.78
N TYR A 15 -1.62 0.49 17.44
CA TYR A 15 -1.06 -0.61 18.22
C TYR A 15 -0.77 -0.21 19.67
N LYS A 16 -0.15 0.94 19.90
CA LYS A 16 0.17 1.42 21.26
C LYS A 16 -1.10 1.71 22.08
N LYS A 17 -2.12 2.28 21.46
CA LYS A 17 -3.42 2.62 22.09
C LYS A 17 -4.19 1.36 22.51
N ASN A 18 -4.00 0.26 21.81
CA ASN A 18 -4.76 -0.99 22.00
C ASN A 18 -3.83 -2.17 22.38
N TYR A 19 -2.72 -1.91 23.07
CA TYR A 19 -1.67 -2.92 23.33
C TYR A 19 -2.15 -4.13 24.13
N ASP A 20 -3.22 -3.97 24.91
CA ASP A 20 -3.84 -4.96 25.80
C ASP A 20 -5.09 -5.62 25.19
N LYS A 21 -5.45 -5.25 23.96
CA LYS A 21 -6.65 -5.76 23.28
C LYS A 21 -6.30 -6.75 22.18
N ASP A 22 -7.26 -7.61 21.88
CA ASP A 22 -7.17 -8.49 20.71
C ASP A 22 -7.28 -7.71 19.42
N LEU A 23 -6.47 -8.10 18.42
CA LEU A 23 -6.42 -7.46 17.10
C LEU A 23 -7.79 -7.34 16.43
N SER A 24 -8.64 -8.37 16.58
CA SER A 24 -9.99 -8.39 16.02
C SER A 24 -10.87 -7.22 16.49
N SER A 25 -10.59 -6.65 17.68
CA SER A 25 -11.35 -5.54 18.24
C SER A 25 -11.02 -4.18 17.63
N PHE A 26 -9.86 -4.02 16.98
CA PHE A 26 -9.39 -2.75 16.46
C PHE A 26 -8.83 -2.80 15.03
N LYS A 27 -8.85 -3.96 14.36
CA LYS A 27 -8.33 -4.10 12.98
C LYS A 27 -8.96 -3.13 11.96
N ASN A 28 -10.20 -2.69 12.19
CA ASN A 28 -10.87 -1.74 11.31
C ASN A 28 -10.36 -0.29 11.50
N GLU A 29 -9.53 -0.01 12.51
CA GLU A 29 -8.91 1.31 12.70
C GLU A 29 -7.79 1.59 11.67
N PHE A 30 -7.28 0.57 10.96
CA PHE A 30 -6.14 0.72 10.05
C PHE A 30 -6.50 1.18 8.64
N GLU A 31 -7.65 0.76 8.11
CA GLU A 31 -8.09 1.12 6.77
C GLU A 31 -8.25 2.65 6.58
N PRO A 32 -8.93 3.39 7.48
CA PRO A 32 -9.05 4.85 7.32
C PRO A 32 -7.70 5.56 7.32
N ILE A 33 -6.70 5.02 8.03
CA ILE A 33 -5.33 5.58 8.06
C ILE A 33 -4.68 5.41 6.69
N PHE A 34 -4.84 4.25 6.06
CA PHE A 34 -4.32 4.03 4.71
C PHE A 34 -5.00 4.95 3.69
N ILE A 35 -6.33 5.06 3.72
CA ILE A 35 -7.10 5.93 2.82
C ILE A 35 -6.68 7.40 2.97
N GLU A 36 -6.50 7.90 4.19
CA GLU A 36 -6.05 9.28 4.44
C GLU A 36 -4.64 9.54 3.88
N CYS A 37 -3.79 8.51 3.90
CA CYS A 37 -2.43 8.56 3.40
C CYS A 37 -2.38 8.43 1.88
N CYS A 38 -3.17 7.53 1.29
CA CYS A 38 -3.19 7.24 -0.15
C CYS A 38 -3.92 8.34 -0.93
N LYS A 39 -3.26 9.49 -1.11
CA LYS A 39 -3.86 10.68 -1.77
C LYS A 39 -3.85 10.63 -3.29
N VAL A 40 -3.12 9.67 -3.87
CA VAL A 40 -2.99 9.50 -5.32
C VAL A 40 -4.22 8.84 -5.93
N LEU A 41 -5.06 8.22 -5.11
CA LEU A 41 -6.21 7.43 -5.55
C LEU A 41 -7.49 7.90 -4.85
N PRO A 42 -8.65 7.74 -5.50
CA PRO A 42 -9.96 7.82 -4.85
C PRO A 42 -10.08 6.88 -3.65
N ALA A 43 -10.83 7.31 -2.63
CA ALA A 43 -10.93 6.59 -1.35
C ALA A 43 -11.51 5.17 -1.47
N ASP A 44 -12.41 4.95 -2.42
CA ASP A 44 -12.97 3.64 -2.77
C ASP A 44 -11.90 2.70 -3.35
N ILE A 45 -11.07 3.19 -4.28
CA ILE A 45 -9.94 2.41 -4.81
C ILE A 45 -8.90 2.14 -3.70
N SER A 46 -8.58 3.13 -2.87
CA SER A 46 -7.69 2.94 -1.72
C SER A 46 -8.22 1.89 -0.72
N SER A 47 -9.53 1.87 -0.48
CA SER A 47 -10.19 0.86 0.35
C SER A 47 -10.07 -0.54 -0.26
N GLU A 48 -10.27 -0.66 -1.58
CA GLU A 48 -10.11 -1.94 -2.29
C GLU A 48 -8.67 -2.47 -2.20
N ILE A 49 -7.69 -1.60 -2.45
CA ILE A 49 -6.26 -1.93 -2.32
C ILE A 49 -5.95 -2.39 -0.89
N PHE A 50 -6.45 -1.68 0.13
CA PHE A 50 -6.27 -2.09 1.51
C PHE A 50 -6.83 -3.49 1.75
N ALA A 51 -8.06 -3.76 1.29
CA ALA A 51 -8.68 -5.06 1.42
C ALA A 51 -7.83 -6.16 0.73
N ARG A 52 -7.30 -5.90 -0.46
CA ARG A 52 -6.46 -6.84 -1.19
C ARG A 52 -5.14 -7.15 -0.47
N PHE A 53 -4.42 -6.12 -0.02
CA PHE A 53 -3.11 -6.25 0.58
C PHE A 53 -3.12 -6.64 2.06
N VAL A 54 -4.26 -6.49 2.75
CA VAL A 54 -4.35 -6.74 4.19
C VAL A 54 -5.39 -7.78 4.53
N THR A 55 -6.61 -7.66 4.00
CA THR A 55 -7.70 -8.58 4.38
C THR A 55 -7.61 -9.91 3.65
N TYR A 56 -7.18 -9.90 2.39
CA TYR A 56 -7.05 -11.09 1.54
C TYR A 56 -5.60 -11.52 1.31
N SER A 57 -4.66 -10.96 2.07
CA SER A 57 -3.25 -11.33 1.98
C SER A 57 -2.99 -12.65 2.71
N ASP A 58 -2.08 -13.44 2.16
CA ASP A 58 -1.52 -14.62 2.83
C ASP A 58 -0.47 -14.24 3.90
N ARG A 59 -0.13 -12.95 4.02
CA ARG A 59 0.80 -12.44 5.03
C ARG A 59 0.13 -12.35 6.40
N GLU A 60 0.95 -12.43 7.43
CA GLU A 60 0.54 -12.01 8.77
C GLU A 60 0.04 -10.55 8.72
N PHE A 61 -1.08 -10.27 9.40
CA PHE A 61 -1.77 -8.97 9.30
C PHE A 61 -0.85 -7.77 9.56
N LYS A 62 0.08 -7.92 10.51
CA LYS A 62 1.06 -6.88 10.82
C LYS A 62 2.01 -6.65 9.65
N ASP A 63 2.53 -7.70 9.04
CA ASP A 63 3.45 -7.62 7.90
C ASP A 63 2.73 -7.06 6.67
N ALA A 64 1.48 -7.45 6.46
CA ALA A 64 0.60 -6.86 5.44
C ALA A 64 0.44 -5.34 5.61
N LEU A 65 0.20 -4.86 6.83
CA LEU A 65 0.12 -3.43 7.11
C LEU A 65 1.41 -2.70 6.80
N TYR A 66 2.57 -3.28 7.14
CA TYR A 66 3.87 -2.67 6.79
C TYR A 66 4.16 -2.77 5.29
N ASN A 67 3.63 -3.77 4.59
CA ASN A 67 3.80 -3.88 3.15
C ASN A 67 3.11 -2.74 2.39
N LEU A 68 2.00 -2.21 2.93
CA LEU A 68 1.36 -1.00 2.40
C LEU A 68 2.26 0.24 2.45
N THR A 69 3.27 0.28 3.34
CA THR A 69 4.27 1.36 3.35
C THR A 69 5.05 1.38 2.03
N ASN A 70 5.46 0.22 1.52
CA ASN A 70 6.16 0.11 0.24
C ASN A 70 5.25 0.51 -0.93
N LEU A 71 3.94 0.26 -0.82
CA LEU A 71 2.99 0.67 -1.85
C LEU A 71 2.83 2.19 -1.87
N LEU A 72 2.80 2.83 -0.70
CA LEU A 72 2.82 4.28 -0.62
C LEU A 72 4.13 4.86 -1.17
N GLU A 73 5.28 4.22 -0.91
CA GLU A 73 6.57 4.64 -1.47
C GLU A 73 6.62 4.49 -2.99
N LEU A 74 6.00 3.44 -3.54
CA LEU A 74 5.79 3.28 -4.98
C LEU A 74 4.96 4.44 -5.56
N PHE A 75 3.86 4.81 -4.89
CA PHE A 75 3.03 5.93 -5.30
C PHE A 75 3.68 7.31 -5.11
N GLU A 76 4.68 7.42 -4.23
CA GLU A 76 5.45 8.65 -3.99
C GLU A 76 6.75 8.71 -4.81
N GLU A 77 6.96 7.80 -5.75
CA GLU A 77 8.17 7.71 -6.59
C GLU A 77 9.48 7.51 -5.79
N ASN A 78 9.39 6.88 -4.61
CA ASN A 78 10.52 6.61 -3.70
C ASN A 78 10.72 5.10 -3.44
N TYR A 79 10.27 4.24 -4.35
CA TYR A 79 10.35 2.78 -4.20
C TYR A 79 11.79 2.26 -4.21
N ASP A 80 12.12 1.39 -3.25
CA ASP A 80 13.39 0.69 -3.19
C ASP A 80 13.34 -0.62 -3.98
N VAL A 81 13.77 -0.55 -5.24
CA VAL A 81 13.79 -1.68 -6.18
C VAL A 81 14.72 -2.81 -5.70
N GLU A 82 15.79 -2.50 -4.97
CA GLU A 82 16.75 -3.52 -4.50
C GLU A 82 16.16 -4.39 -3.38
N ASN A 83 15.13 -3.89 -2.69
CA ASN A 83 14.45 -4.55 -1.58
C ASN A 83 12.94 -4.73 -1.84
N ASP A 84 12.59 -5.17 -3.05
CA ASP A 84 11.21 -5.46 -3.45
C ASP A 84 10.53 -6.44 -2.46
N PRO A 85 9.54 -6.00 -1.67
CA PRO A 85 8.85 -6.85 -0.72
C PRO A 85 7.60 -7.47 -1.34
N PHE A 86 7.18 -7.08 -2.55
CA PHE A 86 5.96 -7.57 -3.17
C PHE A 86 6.15 -8.95 -3.79
N THR A 87 5.14 -9.79 -3.61
CA THR A 87 5.00 -11.04 -4.34
C THR A 87 4.60 -10.76 -5.77
N LYS A 88 4.79 -11.76 -6.64
CA LYS A 88 4.32 -11.70 -8.03
C LYS A 88 2.80 -11.41 -8.12
N GLU A 89 1.98 -11.99 -7.26
CA GLU A 89 0.53 -11.77 -7.26
C GLU A 89 0.15 -10.34 -6.87
N GLU A 90 0.85 -9.77 -5.88
CA GLU A 90 0.69 -8.37 -5.50
C GLU A 90 1.08 -7.44 -6.66
N TRP A 91 2.16 -7.73 -7.38
CA TRP A 91 2.55 -7.00 -8.58
C TRP A 91 1.53 -7.09 -9.71
N GLU A 92 0.95 -8.26 -9.96
CA GLU A 92 -0.13 -8.41 -10.95
C GLU A 92 -1.37 -7.60 -10.57
N TYR A 93 -1.70 -7.52 -9.27
CA TYR A 93 -2.78 -6.66 -8.82
C TYR A 93 -2.45 -5.17 -8.97
N ILE A 94 -1.23 -4.75 -8.62
CA ILE A 94 -0.77 -3.36 -8.82
C ILE A 94 -0.88 -2.98 -10.30
N LYS A 95 -0.44 -3.86 -11.23
CA LYS A 95 -0.60 -3.64 -12.68
C LYS A 95 -2.06 -3.45 -13.07
N LEU A 96 -2.96 -4.27 -12.53
CA LEU A 96 -4.39 -4.18 -12.82
C LEU A 96 -4.97 -2.86 -12.34
N VAL A 97 -4.65 -2.44 -11.11
CA VAL A 97 -5.05 -1.14 -10.56
C VAL A 97 -4.55 0.02 -11.41
N ILE A 98 -3.29 -0.03 -11.86
CA ILE A 98 -2.71 1.02 -12.71
C ILE A 98 -3.43 1.10 -14.06
N ASN A 99 -3.71 -0.04 -14.69
CA ASN A 99 -4.39 -0.08 -15.98
C ASN A 99 -5.85 0.38 -15.86
N ASP A 100 -6.54 -0.04 -14.81
CA ASP A 100 -7.95 0.30 -14.61
C ASP A 100 -8.14 1.74 -14.11
N SER A 101 -7.13 2.30 -13.44
CA SER A 101 -7.16 3.65 -12.87
C SER A 101 -6.20 4.61 -13.58
N THR A 102 -5.90 4.37 -14.87
CA THR A 102 -4.86 5.13 -15.59
C THR A 102 -5.20 6.63 -15.68
N ASP A 103 -6.48 6.99 -15.64
CA ASP A 103 -6.95 8.39 -15.69
C ASP A 103 -6.79 9.10 -14.34
N GLU A 104 -6.86 8.33 -13.24
CA GLU A 104 -6.68 8.78 -11.86
C GLU A 104 -5.20 8.95 -11.53
N PHE A 105 -4.35 8.08 -12.05
CA PHE A 105 -2.91 8.21 -11.92
C PHE A 105 -2.37 9.24 -12.91
N GLY A 106 -1.59 10.21 -12.40
CA GLY A 106 -0.83 11.09 -13.28
C GLY A 106 0.08 10.28 -14.21
N LEU A 107 0.17 10.66 -15.49
CA LEU A 107 0.97 9.95 -16.51
C LEU A 107 2.42 9.70 -16.08
N ASP A 108 3.02 10.63 -15.33
CA ASP A 108 4.40 10.50 -14.85
C ASP A 108 4.52 9.38 -13.80
N LEU A 109 3.56 9.27 -12.89
CA LEU A 109 3.50 8.18 -11.92
C LEU A 109 3.28 6.82 -12.60
N VAL A 110 2.41 6.76 -13.61
CA VAL A 110 2.23 5.54 -14.41
C VAL A 110 3.54 5.12 -15.07
N LYS A 111 4.26 6.05 -15.72
CA LYS A 111 5.57 5.77 -16.33
C LYS A 111 6.59 5.30 -15.31
N TYR A 112 6.63 5.94 -14.14
CA TYR A 112 7.50 5.53 -13.05
C TYR A 112 7.24 4.09 -12.63
N MET A 113 5.98 3.73 -12.35
CA MET A 113 5.62 2.38 -11.93
C MET A 113 5.92 1.34 -13.02
N MET A 114 5.70 1.68 -14.30
CA MET A 114 6.12 0.81 -15.41
C MET A 114 7.63 0.62 -15.47
N GLN A 115 8.42 1.67 -15.22
CA GLN A 115 9.88 1.56 -15.18
C GLN A 115 10.33 0.66 -14.04
N VAL A 116 9.75 0.80 -12.84
CA VAL A 116 10.03 -0.09 -11.70
C VAL A 116 9.73 -1.55 -12.08
N MET A 117 8.61 -1.81 -12.73
CA MET A 117 8.26 -3.16 -13.18
C MET A 117 9.24 -3.73 -14.22
N LEU A 118 9.76 -2.90 -15.14
CA LEU A 118 10.80 -3.30 -16.08
C LEU A 118 12.10 -3.65 -15.35
N ASP A 119 12.51 -2.84 -14.38
CA ASP A 119 13.75 -3.04 -13.62
C ASP A 119 13.70 -4.34 -12.80
N LEU A 120 12.52 -4.73 -12.33
CA LEU A 120 12.26 -5.99 -11.64
C LEU A 120 12.06 -7.20 -12.60
N GLY A 121 12.06 -6.98 -13.91
CA GLY A 121 11.83 -8.03 -14.91
C GLY A 121 10.40 -8.60 -14.88
N LEU A 122 9.42 -7.79 -14.47
CA LEU A 122 8.02 -8.17 -14.34
C LEU A 122 7.22 -7.97 -15.64
N ILE A 123 7.77 -7.23 -16.61
CA ILE A 123 7.21 -6.99 -17.96
C ILE A 123 8.31 -7.01 -19.02
#